data_AF-A0A2H0BT44-F1
#
_entry.id   AF-A0A2H0BT44-F1
#
_cell.length_a   1.000
_cell.length_b   1.000
_cell.length_c   1.000
_cell.angle_alpha   90.00
_cell.angle_beta   90.00
_cell.angle_gamma   90.00
#
_symmetry.space_group_name_H-M   'P 1'
#
loop_
_entity.id
_entity.type
_entity.pdbx_description
1 polymer ?
#
loop_
_entity_poly.entity_id
_entity_poly.type
_entity_poly.pdbx_seq_one_letter_code
_entity_poly.pdbx_strand_id
1 'polypeptide(L)'
;MKIAPLIEALTSRGADVFLVHSGQHYDPALSDIFFEELHIPKPDIHLGIGSGSRMEQTEKIVRLLSPVLHERKPDALLVVGDVTSTAVGAMVGLSTGTPVVHIEAGLRSYNWRMPEELNRMIADHHSALLFPPDESAAQHLLEEGISNDRIHVVGNIMIDTLRKTEGRADQSDILSRY
;
A
#
# COMPACT_ATOMS: atom_id res chain seq x y z
N MET A 1 4.24 -6.14 -5.62
CA MET A 1 4.61 -5.36 -6.82
C MET A 1 4.96 -3.90 -6.46
N LYS A 2 3.99 -3.03 -6.14
CA LYS A 2 4.21 -1.59 -5.82
C LYS A 2 5.24 -1.31 -4.71
N ILE A 3 5.38 -2.23 -3.75
CA ILE A 3 6.25 -2.06 -2.58
C ILE A 3 7.74 -2.26 -2.89
N ALA A 4 8.10 -3.02 -3.92
CA ALA A 4 9.50 -3.36 -4.24
C ALA A 4 10.38 -2.11 -4.43
N PRO A 5 10.05 -1.20 -5.37
CA PRO A 5 10.87 0.00 -5.59
C PRO A 5 10.91 0.92 -4.36
N LEU A 6 9.85 0.93 -3.55
CA LEU A 6 9.77 1.74 -2.34
C LEU A 6 10.75 1.25 -1.27
N ILE A 7 10.77 -0.05 -0.97
CA ILE A 7 11.69 -0.62 0.03
C ILE A 7 13.13 -0.38 -0.39
N GLU A 8 13.46 -0.62 -1.65
CA GLU A 8 14.81 -0.38 -2.17
C GLU A 8 15.22 1.09 -2.04
N ALA A 9 14.33 2.01 -2.41
CA ALA A 9 14.58 3.45 -2.32
C ALA A 9 14.74 3.95 -0.88
N LEU A 10 13.99 3.38 0.07
CA LEU A 10 14.09 3.70 1.50
C LEU A 10 15.37 3.13 2.12
N THR A 11 15.64 1.85 1.87
CA THR A 11 16.81 1.13 2.41
C THR A 11 18.11 1.74 1.88
N SER A 12 18.17 2.11 0.60
CA SER A 12 19.35 2.79 0.03
C SER A 12 19.61 4.18 0.62
N ARG A 13 18.62 4.78 1.27
CA ARG A 13 18.74 6.04 2.02
C ARG A 13 19.01 5.82 3.52
N GLY A 14 19.20 4.57 3.95
CA GLY A 14 19.49 4.21 5.34
C GLY A 14 18.26 4.14 6.25
N ALA A 15 17.04 4.11 5.71
CA ALA A 15 15.85 3.89 6.51
C ALA A 15 15.79 2.44 7.02
N ASP A 16 15.40 2.26 8.29
CA ASP A 16 15.03 0.96 8.85
C ASP A 16 13.60 0.63 8.40
N VAL A 17 13.48 -0.35 7.48
CA VAL A 17 12.20 -0.70 6.85
C VAL A 17 11.70 -2.01 7.44
N PHE A 18 10.47 -1.99 7.95
CA PHE A 18 9.79 -3.17 8.45
C PHE A 18 8.55 -3.49 7.62
N LEU A 19 8.58 -4.61 6.92
CA LEU A 19 7.54 -5.04 5.99
C LEU A 19 6.51 -5.93 6.68
N VAL A 20 5.28 -5.42 6.76
CA VAL A 20 4.11 -6.19 7.22
C VAL A 20 3.29 -6.65 6.01
N HIS A 21 3.14 -7.97 5.87
CA HIS A 21 2.26 -8.56 4.88
C HIS A 21 0.91 -8.94 5.50
N SER A 22 -0.19 -8.41 4.97
CA SER A 22 -1.53 -8.68 5.52
C SER A 22 -1.97 -10.13 5.29
N GLY A 23 -1.60 -10.73 4.16
CA GLY A 23 -2.09 -12.06 3.77
C GLY A 23 -3.54 -12.04 3.30
N GLN A 24 -4.03 -10.91 2.78
CA GLN A 24 -5.41 -10.76 2.28
C GLN A 24 -5.63 -11.29 0.86
N HIS A 25 -4.57 -11.53 0.08
CA HIS A 25 -4.66 -12.09 -1.27
C HIS A 25 -4.28 -13.57 -1.30
N TYR A 26 -5.08 -14.36 -2.02
CA TYR A 26 -4.98 -15.80 -2.18
C TYR A 26 -4.39 -16.16 -3.55
N ASP A 27 -3.16 -16.67 -3.53
CA ASP A 27 -2.69 -17.93 -4.09
C ASP A 27 -1.19 -17.93 -3.74
N PRO A 28 -0.70 -18.81 -2.85
CA PRO A 28 0.71 -18.87 -2.50
C PRO A 28 1.61 -18.92 -3.75
N ALA A 29 1.18 -19.62 -4.80
CA ALA A 29 1.93 -19.72 -6.05
C ALA A 29 2.06 -18.37 -6.76
N LEU A 30 0.99 -17.59 -6.84
CA LEU A 30 1.01 -16.27 -7.49
C LEU A 30 1.81 -15.26 -6.66
N SER A 31 1.67 -15.31 -5.33
CA SER A 31 2.41 -14.45 -4.41
C SER A 31 3.92 -14.72 -4.48
N ASP A 32 4.33 -15.99 -4.33
CA ASP A 32 5.75 -16.36 -4.29
C ASP A 32 6.47 -16.01 -5.59
N ILE A 33 5.82 -16.21 -6.74
CA ILE A 33 6.33 -15.75 -8.04
C ILE A 33 6.57 -14.24 -8.01
N PHE A 34 5.64 -13.41 -7.54
CA PHE A 34 5.88 -11.97 -7.48
C PHE A 34 7.00 -11.56 -6.51
N PHE A 35 7.17 -12.27 -5.38
CA PHE A 35 8.26 -12.00 -4.45
C PHE A 35 9.61 -12.31 -5.10
N GLU A 36 9.73 -13.46 -5.77
CA GLU A 36 10.95 -13.86 -6.46
C GLU A 36 11.23 -13.02 -7.70
N GLU A 37 10.23 -12.80 -8.57
CA GLU A 37 10.42 -12.12 -9.83
C GLU A 37 10.73 -10.63 -9.69
N LEU A 38 10.16 -10.00 -8.65
CA LEU A 38 10.32 -8.57 -8.39
C LEU A 38 11.35 -8.28 -7.28
N HIS A 39 12.07 -9.31 -6.81
CA HIS A 39 13.05 -9.22 -5.73
C HIS A 39 12.51 -8.50 -4.48
N ILE A 40 11.25 -8.75 -4.14
CA ILE A 40 10.65 -8.18 -2.94
C ILE A 40 11.22 -8.95 -1.74
N PRO A 41 11.78 -8.28 -0.72
CA PRO A 41 12.24 -8.97 0.47
C PRO A 41 11.09 -9.72 1.13
N LYS A 42 11.41 -10.82 1.82
CA LYS A 42 10.41 -11.53 2.62
C LYS A 42 9.85 -10.56 3.67
N PRO A 43 8.53 -10.61 3.94
CA PRO A 43 7.96 -9.77 4.97
C PRO A 43 8.51 -10.17 6.34
N ASP A 44 8.78 -9.17 7.17
CA ASP A 44 9.23 -9.40 8.54
C ASP A 44 8.13 -10.01 9.40
N ILE A 45 6.87 -9.61 9.15
CA ILE A 45 5.68 -10.23 9.74
C ILE A 45 4.64 -10.48 8.67
N HIS A 46 4.04 -11.67 8.74
CA HIS A 46 2.85 -12.03 7.98
C HIS A 46 1.65 -12.16 8.92
N LEU A 47 0.64 -11.29 8.79
CA LEU A 47 -0.52 -11.26 9.69
C LEU A 47 -1.50 -12.43 9.48
N GLY A 48 -1.46 -13.10 8.33
CA GLY A 48 -2.27 -14.31 8.09
C GLY A 48 -3.77 -14.02 8.11
N ILE A 49 -4.20 -12.86 7.64
CA ILE A 49 -5.61 -12.43 7.71
C ILE A 49 -6.51 -13.37 6.90
N GLY A 50 -6.04 -13.76 5.70
CA GLY A 50 -6.71 -14.68 4.80
C GLY A 50 -7.96 -14.07 4.13
N SER A 51 -8.74 -14.96 3.55
CA SER A 51 -10.05 -14.66 2.96
C SER A 51 -11.10 -14.51 4.05
N GLY A 52 -12.19 -13.83 3.71
CA GLY A 52 -13.32 -13.61 4.59
C GLY A 52 -14.13 -12.42 4.13
N SER A 53 -15.23 -12.16 4.81
CA SER A 53 -15.96 -10.90 4.65
C SER A 53 -15.06 -9.71 5.01
N ARG A 54 -15.39 -8.54 4.47
CA ARG A 54 -14.65 -7.31 4.74
C ARG A 54 -14.57 -7.00 6.24
N MET A 55 -15.64 -7.25 6.99
CA MET A 55 -15.68 -6.99 8.43
C MET A 55 -14.77 -7.94 9.22
N GLU A 56 -14.72 -9.23 8.86
CA GLU A 56 -13.79 -10.18 9.47
C GLU A 56 -12.34 -9.82 9.16
N GLN A 57 -12.05 -9.38 7.93
CA GLN A 57 -10.73 -8.90 7.57
C GLN A 57 -10.35 -7.64 8.36
N THR A 58 -11.25 -6.68 8.47
CA THR A 58 -11.05 -5.46 9.27
C THR A 58 -10.74 -5.79 10.72
N GLU A 59 -11.57 -6.63 11.37
CA GLU A 59 -11.35 -7.05 12.76
C GLU A 59 -9.96 -7.65 12.96
N LYS A 60 -9.57 -8.58 12.08
CA LYS A 60 -8.25 -9.23 12.14
C LYS A 60 -7.10 -8.24 11.94
N ILE A 61 -7.20 -7.33 10.97
CA ILE A 61 -6.16 -6.31 10.75
C ILE A 61 -6.00 -5.45 12.01
N VAL A 62 -7.10 -4.92 12.55
CA VAL A 62 -7.05 -4.09 13.77
C VAL A 62 -6.38 -4.84 14.91
N ARG A 63 -6.83 -6.08 15.16
CA ARG A 63 -6.33 -6.90 16.27
C ARG A 63 -4.85 -7.24 16.15
N LEU A 64 -4.35 -7.46 14.93
CA LEU A 64 -2.98 -7.95 14.71
C LEU A 64 -1.98 -6.83 14.40
N LEU A 65 -2.40 -5.74 13.75
CA LEU A 65 -1.50 -4.61 13.41
C LEU A 65 -1.32 -3.66 14.59
N SER A 66 -2.34 -3.43 15.41
CA SER A 66 -2.28 -2.48 16.53
C SER A 66 -1.14 -2.80 17.53
N PRO A 67 -0.95 -4.06 17.98
CA PRO A 67 0.17 -4.41 18.85
C PRO A 67 1.53 -4.17 18.19
N VAL A 68 1.66 -4.43 16.88
CA VAL A 68 2.90 -4.21 16.13
C VAL A 68 3.30 -2.74 16.16
N LEU A 69 2.37 -1.83 15.89
CA LEU A 69 2.65 -0.39 15.95
C LEU A 69 2.95 0.08 17.38
N HIS A 70 2.26 -0.47 18.38
CA HIS A 70 2.50 -0.11 19.78
C HIS A 70 3.88 -0.53 20.28
N GLU A 71 4.33 -1.74 19.92
CA GLU A 71 5.61 -2.28 20.33
C GLU A 71 6.76 -1.59 19.58
N ARG A 72 6.60 -1.40 18.26
CA ARG A 72 7.67 -0.92 17.39
C ARG A 72 7.80 0.59 17.32
N LYS A 73 6.70 1.32 17.52
CA LYS A 73 6.65 2.79 17.48
C LYS A 73 7.39 3.37 16.27
N PRO A 74 7.04 2.96 15.04
CA PRO A 74 7.72 3.46 13.85
C PRO A 74 7.47 4.97 13.68
N ASP A 75 8.42 5.66 13.05
CA ASP A 75 8.27 7.09 12.75
C ASP A 75 7.14 7.37 11.74
N ALA A 76 6.84 6.40 10.88
CA ALA A 76 5.73 6.46 9.94
C ALA A 76 5.23 5.05 9.57
N LEU A 77 3.94 4.96 9.24
CA LEU A 77 3.32 3.81 8.59
C LEU A 77 3.01 4.14 7.13
N LEU A 78 3.58 3.38 6.19
CA LEU A 78 3.30 3.54 4.77
C LEU A 78 2.23 2.53 4.35
N VAL A 79 1.14 3.02 3.76
CA VAL A 79 0.08 2.20 3.15
C VAL A 79 -0.02 2.52 1.66
N VAL A 80 -0.37 1.52 0.83
CA VAL A 80 -0.30 1.66 -0.63
C VAL A 80 -1.59 1.18 -1.28
N GLY A 81 -2.12 1.95 -2.23
CA GLY A 81 -3.33 1.60 -2.99
C GLY A 81 -4.59 1.69 -2.14
N ASP A 82 -5.52 0.75 -2.33
CA ASP A 82 -6.92 0.91 -1.92
C ASP A 82 -7.61 -0.39 -1.44
N VAL A 83 -6.82 -1.38 -1.04
CA VAL A 83 -7.37 -2.62 -0.47
C VAL A 83 -7.79 -2.42 0.99
N THR A 84 -8.51 -3.39 1.54
CA THR A 84 -8.99 -3.33 2.94
C THR A 84 -7.84 -3.08 3.93
N SER A 85 -6.66 -3.68 3.74
CA SER A 85 -5.50 -3.41 4.61
C SER A 85 -4.98 -1.99 4.53
N THR A 86 -5.14 -1.30 3.40
CA THR A 86 -4.74 0.11 3.28
C THR A 86 -5.64 0.99 4.14
N ALA A 87 -6.95 0.85 3.98
CA ALA A 87 -7.92 1.63 4.75
C ALA A 87 -7.81 1.38 6.26
N VAL A 88 -7.81 0.11 6.67
CA VAL A 88 -7.76 -0.25 8.08
C VAL A 88 -6.38 0.02 8.66
N GLY A 89 -5.30 -0.18 7.89
CA GLY A 89 -3.95 0.20 8.29
C GLY A 89 -3.84 1.69 8.61
N ALA A 90 -4.40 2.56 7.76
CA ALA A 90 -4.43 3.99 8.00
C ALA A 90 -5.23 4.34 9.28
N MET A 91 -6.39 3.73 9.50
CA MET A 91 -7.17 3.91 10.72
C MET A 91 -6.39 3.51 11.98
N VAL A 92 -5.72 2.34 11.96
CA VAL A 92 -4.93 1.84 13.09
C VAL A 92 -3.71 2.74 13.34
N GLY A 93 -3.04 3.19 12.27
CA GLY A 93 -1.92 4.13 12.37
C GLY A 93 -2.34 5.42 13.08
N LEU A 94 -3.40 6.07 12.59
CA LEU A 94 -3.93 7.28 13.22
C LEU A 94 -4.34 7.03 14.68
N SER A 95 -5.06 5.94 14.96
CA SER A 95 -5.54 5.61 16.30
C SER A 95 -4.41 5.30 17.29
N THR A 96 -3.24 4.88 16.82
CA THR A 96 -2.07 4.57 17.65
C THR A 96 -1.08 5.74 17.71
N GLY A 97 -1.38 6.87 17.05
CA GLY A 97 -0.50 8.04 16.99
C GLY A 97 0.68 7.88 16.04
N THR A 98 0.68 6.87 15.16
CA THR A 98 1.70 6.68 14.14
C THR A 98 1.32 7.50 12.90
N PRO A 99 2.15 8.46 12.44
CA PRO A 99 1.88 9.20 11.21
C PRO A 99 1.75 8.25 10.01
N VAL A 100 0.65 8.36 9.26
CA VAL A 100 0.41 7.51 8.09
C VAL A 100 0.76 8.25 6.81
N VAL A 101 1.44 7.58 5.89
CA VAL A 101 1.73 8.07 4.55
C VAL A 101 1.02 7.16 3.55
N HIS A 102 0.15 7.73 2.73
CA HIS A 102 -0.62 6.96 1.75
C HIS A 102 -0.10 7.19 0.34
N ILE A 103 0.42 6.11 -0.23
CA ILE A 103 0.93 6.03 -1.61
C ILE A 103 -0.23 5.68 -2.54
N GLU A 104 -0.31 6.37 -3.69
CA GLU A 104 -1.44 6.27 -4.63
C GLU A 104 -2.74 6.85 -4.06
N ALA A 105 -2.60 7.95 -3.33
CA ALA A 105 -3.71 8.69 -2.73
C ALA A 105 -4.58 9.42 -3.77
N GLY A 106 -5.81 9.76 -3.40
CA GLY A 106 -6.64 10.71 -4.16
C GLY A 106 -7.34 10.20 -5.42
N LEU A 107 -7.18 8.93 -5.80
CA LEU A 107 -7.95 8.35 -6.90
C LEU A 107 -9.44 8.26 -6.53
N ARG A 108 -10.33 8.68 -7.42
CA ARG A 108 -11.78 8.63 -7.22
C ARG A 108 -12.49 8.01 -8.41
N SER A 109 -13.42 7.12 -8.11
CA SER A 109 -14.37 6.56 -9.08
C SER A 109 -15.76 7.16 -8.92
N TYR A 110 -16.06 7.78 -7.77
CA TYR A 110 -17.37 8.26 -7.34
C TYR A 110 -18.45 7.15 -7.30
N ASN A 111 -18.03 5.89 -7.36
CA ASN A 111 -18.92 4.74 -7.33
C ASN A 111 -18.86 4.06 -5.97
N TRP A 112 -19.80 4.41 -5.09
CA TRP A 112 -19.93 3.82 -3.75
C TRP A 112 -20.21 2.31 -3.71
N ARG A 113 -20.53 1.69 -4.85
CA ARG A 113 -20.64 0.22 -4.95
C ARG A 113 -19.28 -0.46 -5.07
N MET A 114 -18.23 0.28 -5.41
CA MET A 114 -16.84 -0.19 -5.45
C MET A 114 -16.27 -0.15 -4.02
N PRO A 115 -15.95 -1.30 -3.41
CA PRO A 115 -15.37 -1.32 -2.06
C PRO A 115 -14.09 -0.48 -1.95
N GLU A 116 -13.28 -0.45 -3.01
CA GLU A 116 -12.04 0.30 -3.12
C GLU A 116 -12.27 1.80 -2.99
N GLU A 117 -13.41 2.34 -3.46
CA GLU A 117 -13.74 3.77 -3.31
C GLU A 117 -13.78 4.17 -1.84
N LEU A 118 -14.52 3.41 -1.03
CA LEU A 118 -14.61 3.64 0.41
C LEU A 118 -13.24 3.49 1.09
N ASN A 119 -12.44 2.51 0.66
CA ASN A 119 -11.12 2.30 1.22
C ASN A 119 -10.18 3.48 0.94
N ARG A 120 -10.22 4.07 -0.26
CA ARG A 120 -9.44 5.27 -0.60
C ARG A 120 -9.81 6.44 0.28
N MET A 121 -11.10 6.74 0.43
CA MET A 121 -11.54 7.84 1.29
C MET A 121 -11.13 7.64 2.75
N ILE A 122 -11.25 6.42 3.29
CA ILE A 122 -10.77 6.12 4.64
C ILE A 122 -9.26 6.35 4.73
N ALA A 123 -8.49 5.77 3.83
CA ALA A 123 -7.03 5.90 3.85
C ALA A 123 -6.58 7.36 3.71
N ASP A 124 -7.14 8.09 2.76
CA ASP A 124 -6.75 9.48 2.47
C ASP A 124 -7.01 10.40 3.68
N HIS A 125 -8.19 10.32 4.28
CA HIS A 125 -8.57 11.17 5.42
C HIS A 125 -7.85 10.81 6.72
N HIS A 126 -7.32 9.59 6.84
CA HIS A 126 -6.56 9.15 8.01
C HIS A 126 -5.03 9.29 7.84
N SER A 127 -4.55 9.82 6.72
CA SER A 127 -3.12 9.91 6.41
C SER A 127 -2.52 11.28 6.64
N ALA A 128 -1.38 11.37 7.34
CA ALA A 128 -0.66 12.61 7.54
C ALA A 128 -0.12 13.19 6.22
N LEU A 129 0.44 12.34 5.35
CA LEU A 129 0.93 12.71 4.02
C LEU A 129 0.27 11.85 2.93
N LEU A 130 0.06 12.44 1.77
CA LEU A 130 -0.65 11.86 0.64
C LEU A 130 0.18 12.04 -0.62
N PHE A 131 0.45 10.93 -1.28
CA PHE A 131 1.26 10.87 -2.50
C PHE A 131 0.40 10.47 -3.70
N PRO A 132 -0.37 11.41 -4.27
CA PRO A 132 -1.16 11.17 -5.46
C PRO A 132 -0.28 10.89 -6.70
N PRO A 133 -0.78 10.06 -7.63
CA PRO A 133 -0.04 9.73 -8.84
C PRO A 133 -0.06 10.84 -9.89
N ASP A 134 -1.04 11.74 -9.84
CA ASP A 134 -1.20 12.83 -10.81
C ASP A 134 -1.96 14.02 -10.19
N GLU A 135 -2.02 15.12 -10.95
CA GLU A 135 -2.70 16.35 -10.54
C GLU A 135 -4.23 16.18 -10.38
N SER A 136 -4.85 15.25 -11.11
CA SER A 136 -6.28 14.99 -10.97
C SER A 136 -6.59 14.37 -9.61
N ALA A 137 -5.76 13.42 -9.17
CA ALA A 137 -5.88 12.81 -7.86
C ALA A 137 -5.60 13.82 -6.73
N ALA A 138 -4.63 14.72 -6.92
CA ALA A 138 -4.38 15.82 -5.99
C ALA A 138 -5.59 16.77 -5.89
N GLN A 139 -6.21 17.10 -7.02
CA GLN A 139 -7.39 17.95 -7.08
C GLN A 139 -8.58 17.34 -6.31
N HIS A 140 -8.81 16.03 -6.42
CA HIS A 140 -9.86 15.38 -5.62
C HIS A 140 -9.62 15.51 -4.11
N LEU A 141 -8.37 15.37 -3.65
CA LEU A 141 -8.02 15.52 -2.23
C LEU A 141 -8.28 16.95 -1.73
N LEU A 142 -7.95 17.96 -2.56
CA LEU A 142 -8.24 19.36 -2.26
C LEU A 142 -9.74 19.64 -2.20
N GLU A 143 -10.53 19.08 -3.11
CA GLU A 143 -12.00 19.21 -3.14
C GLU A 143 -12.66 18.57 -1.91
N GLU A 144 -12.03 17.55 -1.34
CA GLU A 144 -12.46 16.92 -0.08
C GLU A 144 -11.98 17.67 1.18
N GLY A 145 -11.30 18.81 1.00
CA GLY A 145 -10.88 19.68 2.10
C GLY A 145 -9.58 19.25 2.77
N ILE A 146 -8.79 18.36 2.16
CA ILE A 146 -7.47 18.02 2.66
C ILE A 146 -6.50 19.16 2.34
N SER A 147 -5.73 19.57 3.34
CA SER A 147 -4.80 20.70 3.21
C SER A 147 -3.66 20.40 2.24
N ASN A 148 -3.30 21.40 1.43
CA ASN A 148 -2.31 21.28 0.36
C ASN A 148 -0.90 20.92 0.87
N ASP A 149 -0.54 21.29 2.11
CA ASP A 149 0.75 20.93 2.71
C ASP A 149 0.91 19.43 2.99
N ARG A 150 -0.19 18.66 2.94
CA ARG A 150 -0.19 17.20 3.08
C ARG A 150 -0.06 16.46 1.73
N ILE A 151 -0.23 17.16 0.61
CA ILE A 151 -0.41 16.56 -0.72
C ILE A 151 0.86 16.78 -1.55
N HIS A 152 1.44 15.69 -2.06
CA HIS A 152 2.63 15.76 -2.92
C HIS A 152 2.47 14.85 -4.14
N VAL A 153 2.32 15.44 -5.33
CA VAL A 153 2.24 14.68 -6.58
C VAL A 153 3.61 14.04 -6.88
N VAL A 154 3.65 12.70 -6.98
CA VAL A 154 4.91 11.95 -7.14
C VAL A 154 4.95 11.01 -8.35
N GLY A 155 3.87 10.90 -9.12
CA GLY A 155 3.75 9.88 -10.15
C GLY A 155 3.27 8.53 -9.61
N ASN A 156 3.01 7.57 -10.50
CA ASN A 156 2.58 6.23 -10.10
C ASN A 156 3.77 5.27 -9.96
N ILE A 157 3.94 4.70 -8.77
CA ILE A 157 5.02 3.76 -8.43
C ILE A 157 5.05 2.46 -9.26
N MET A 158 3.96 2.14 -9.95
CA MET A 158 3.94 1.04 -10.93
C MET A 158 4.87 1.32 -12.11
N ILE A 159 5.11 2.59 -12.46
CA ILE A 159 6.06 2.96 -13.52
C ILE A 159 7.49 2.63 -13.09
N ASP A 160 7.87 2.89 -11.85
CA ASP A 160 9.18 2.47 -11.30
C ASP A 160 9.36 0.96 -11.38
N THR A 161 8.30 0.22 -11.05
CA THR A 161 8.32 -1.24 -11.14
C THR A 161 8.50 -1.70 -12.58
N LEU A 162 7.72 -1.15 -13.52
CA LEU A 162 7.81 -1.45 -14.95
C LEU A 162 9.21 -1.16 -15.51
N ARG A 163 9.76 0.02 -15.24
CA ARG A 163 11.08 0.42 -15.73
C ARG A 163 12.19 -0.49 -15.21
N LYS A 164 12.06 -1.01 -13.99
CA LYS A 164 13.00 -1.98 -13.42
C LYS A 164 12.87 -3.37 -14.03
N THR A 165 11.69 -3.74 -14.50
CA THR A 165 11.43 -5.07 -15.06
C THR A 165 11.42 -5.13 -16.58
N GLU A 166 11.47 -3.99 -17.30
CA GLU A 166 11.46 -3.91 -18.77
C GLU A 166 12.47 -4.86 -19.42
N GLY A 167 13.75 -4.79 -19.04
CA GLY A 167 14.79 -5.62 -19.63
C GLY A 167 14.61 -7.13 -19.40
N ARG A 168 13.93 -7.52 -18.30
CA ARG A 168 13.58 -8.93 -18.02
C ARG A 168 12.33 -9.34 -18.80
N ALA A 169 11.34 -8.45 -18.90
CA ALA A 169 10.13 -8.69 -19.67
C ALA A 169 10.45 -8.93 -21.15
N ASP A 170 11.40 -8.19 -21.73
CA ASP A 170 11.88 -8.36 -23.10
C ASP A 170 12.52 -9.75 -23.35
N GLN A 171 13.05 -10.38 -22.30
CA GLN A 171 13.67 -11.70 -22.36
C GLN A 171 12.70 -12.84 -21.98
N SER A 172 11.45 -12.52 -21.65
CA SER A 172 10.46 -13.49 -21.20
C SER A 172 9.95 -14.34 -22.36
N ASP A 173 9.93 -15.66 -22.16
CA ASP A 173 9.37 -16.65 -23.08
C ASP A 173 7.90 -16.98 -22.76
N ILE A 174 7.23 -16.18 -21.90
CA ILE A 174 5.88 -16.47 -21.41
C ILE A 174 4.86 -16.66 -22.54
N LEU A 175 5.00 -15.93 -23.65
CA LEU A 175 4.13 -16.07 -24.83
C LEU A 175 4.34 -17.38 -25.60
N SER A 176 5.44 -18.08 -25.36
CA SER A 176 5.74 -19.40 -25.95
C SER A 176 5.47 -20.56 -24.98
N ARG A 177 5.15 -20.27 -23.71
CA ARG A 177 4.86 -21.27 -22.66
C ARG A 177 3.37 -21.64 -22.55
N TYR A 178 2.51 -20.95 -23.29
CA TYR A 178 1.07 -21.18 -23.42
C TYR A 178 0.69 -21.27 -24.89
#